data_AF-A0AAN5CJC7-F1
#
_entry.id   AF-A0AAN5CJC7-F1
#
_cell.length_a   1.000
_cell.length_b   1.000
_cell.length_c   1.000
_cell.angle_alpha   90.00
_cell.angle_beta   90.00
_cell.angle_gamma   90.00
#
_symmetry.space_group_name_H-M   'P 1'
#
loop_
_entity.id
_entity.type
_entity.pdbx_description
1 polymer ?
#
loop_
_entity_poly.entity_id
_entity_poly.type
_entity_poly.pdbx_seq_one_letter_code
_entity_poly.pdbx_strand_id
1 'polypeptide(L)'
;MTMSIFLPLSTQSQIYLYYDIMFVLAILFNAIGLVLLLKRTPPNQYSIRKYLVLIQKFRQILLFLTDVHLEIGFHPIPAFPALAVYANGYLIQLGASVHLEIAISSLLYGYIGIAILLCVLFRHQTVILNGSRFKLSQVWRIFF
;
A
#
# COMPACT_ATOMS: atom_id res chain seq x y z
N MET A 1 34.42 5.01 -23.17
CA MET A 1 34.34 4.54 -21.77
C MET A 1 32.88 4.29 -21.45
N THR A 2 32.43 3.04 -21.57
CA THR A 2 31.08 2.64 -21.12
C THR A 2 31.09 2.63 -19.60
N MET A 3 30.53 3.66 -18.97
CA MET A 3 30.21 3.58 -17.54
C MET A 3 29.18 2.48 -17.39
N SER A 4 29.64 1.31 -16.96
CA SER A 4 28.81 0.24 -16.44
C SER A 4 28.06 0.81 -15.23
N ILE A 5 26.78 1.19 -15.43
CA ILE A 5 25.82 1.57 -14.37
C ILE A 5 25.47 0.30 -13.57
N PHE A 6 26.49 -0.37 -13.06
CA PHE A 6 26.35 -1.53 -12.22
C PHE A 6 26.76 -1.09 -10.82
N LEU A 7 25.79 -1.11 -9.90
CA LEU A 7 26.08 -0.88 -8.50
C LEU A 7 27.09 -1.93 -8.01
N PRO A 8 28.04 -1.56 -7.15
CA PRO A 8 28.91 -2.52 -6.49
C PRO A 8 28.07 -3.59 -5.78
N LEU A 9 28.48 -4.86 -5.88
CA LEU A 9 27.78 -5.99 -5.25
C LEU A 9 27.58 -5.79 -3.73
N SER A 10 28.54 -5.14 -3.08
CA SER A 10 28.44 -4.76 -1.66
C SER A 10 27.28 -3.81 -1.40
N THR A 11 27.08 -2.80 -2.25
CA THR A 11 25.98 -1.83 -2.14
C THR A 11 24.63 -2.49 -2.42
N GLN A 12 24.57 -3.39 -3.40
CA GLN A 12 23.35 -4.14 -3.72
C GLN A 12 22.92 -5.04 -2.54
N SER A 13 23.86 -5.73 -1.89
CA SER A 13 23.56 -6.56 -0.71
C SER A 13 23.02 -5.74 0.48
N GLN A 14 23.54 -4.53 0.68
CA GLN A 14 23.02 -3.62 1.71
C GLN A 14 21.61 -3.13 1.40
N ILE A 15 21.30 -2.87 0.13
CA ILE A 15 19.96 -2.49 -0.32
C ILE A 15 18.96 -3.64 -0.09
N TYR A 16 19.34 -4.89 -0.37
CA TYR A 16 18.48 -6.04 -0.07
C TYR A 16 18.26 -6.25 1.41
N LEU A 17 19.31 -6.14 2.23
CA LEU A 17 19.16 -6.20 3.68
C LEU A 17 18.20 -5.11 4.20
N TYR A 18 18.25 -3.91 3.60
CA TYR A 18 17.31 -2.84 3.93
C TYR A 18 15.87 -3.21 3.57
N TYR A 19 15.61 -3.79 2.40
CA TYR A 19 14.28 -4.28 2.03
C TYR A 19 13.78 -5.37 2.98
N ASP A 20 14.62 -6.34 3.34
CA ASP A 20 14.23 -7.40 4.29
C ASP A 20 13.84 -6.83 5.65
N ILE A 21 14.60 -5.84 6.16
CA ILE A 21 14.27 -5.17 7.43
C ILE A 21 12.96 -4.39 7.31
N MET A 22 12.75 -3.67 6.20
CA MET A 22 11.51 -2.94 5.93
C MET A 22 10.31 -3.88 5.87
N PHE A 23 10.44 -5.04 5.21
CA PHE A 23 9.40 -6.06 5.12
C PHE A 23 8.99 -6.59 6.49
N VAL A 24 9.97 -6.95 7.32
CA VAL A 24 9.71 -7.47 8.67
C VAL A 24 8.98 -6.43 9.50
N LEU A 25 9.41 -5.17 9.46
CA LEU A 25 8.74 -4.08 10.17
C LEU A 25 7.33 -3.84 9.61
N ALA A 26 7.15 -3.85 8.29
CA ALA A 26 5.87 -3.69 7.63
C ALA A 26 4.88 -4.77 8.07
N ILE A 27 5.29 -6.05 8.05
CA ILE A 27 4.46 -7.17 8.53
C ILE A 27 4.07 -6.98 10.00
N LEU A 28 5.01 -6.61 10.86
CA LEU A 28 4.75 -6.41 12.29
C LEU A 28 3.71 -5.32 12.51
N PHE A 29 3.88 -4.14 11.88
CA PHE A 29 2.91 -3.06 12.00
C PHE A 29 1.56 -3.40 11.37
N ASN A 30 1.55 -4.12 10.25
CA ASN A 30 0.33 -4.60 9.63
C ASN A 30 -0.45 -5.58 10.53
N ALA A 31 0.26 -6.50 11.19
CA ALA A 31 -0.32 -7.44 12.14
C ALA A 31 -0.88 -6.72 13.38
N ILE A 32 -0.12 -5.78 13.96
CA ILE A 32 -0.58 -4.98 15.11
C ILE A 32 -1.82 -4.17 14.72
N GLY A 33 -1.81 -3.53 13.56
CA GLY A 33 -2.94 -2.77 13.02
C GLY A 33 -4.20 -3.63 12.89
N LEU A 34 -4.06 -4.86 12.38
CA LEU A 34 -5.16 -5.81 12.28
C LEU A 34 -5.71 -6.20 13.65
N VAL A 35 -4.84 -6.52 14.61
CA VAL A 35 -5.25 -6.92 15.98
C VAL A 35 -5.95 -5.77 16.69
N LEU A 36 -5.43 -4.55 16.60
CA LEU A 36 -6.05 -3.36 17.20
C LEU A 36 -7.43 -3.09 16.59
N LEU A 37 -7.57 -3.23 15.27
CA LEU A 37 -8.82 -2.99 14.57
C LEU A 37 -9.91 -3.99 14.97
N LEU A 38 -9.53 -5.27 15.13
CA LEU A 38 -10.43 -6.32 15.59
C LEU A 38 -10.82 -6.16 17.07
N LYS A 39 -9.87 -5.82 17.95
CA LYS A 39 -10.12 -5.77 19.40
C LYS A 39 -10.73 -4.45 19.92
N ARG A 40 -10.42 -3.30 19.31
CA ARG A 40 -10.77 -1.97 19.87
C ARG A 40 -11.93 -1.26 19.20
N THR A 41 -12.64 -1.89 18.26
CA THR A 41 -13.80 -1.22 17.64
C THR A 41 -15.03 -1.19 18.58
N PRO A 42 -15.63 -0.01 18.86
CA PRO A 42 -16.74 0.12 19.80
C PRO A 42 -18.07 -0.44 19.26
N PRO A 43 -18.94 -0.99 20.12
CA PRO A 43 -20.20 -1.65 19.72
C PRO A 43 -21.31 -0.72 19.21
N ASN A 44 -21.22 0.60 19.44
CA ASN A 44 -22.38 1.49 19.42
C ASN A 44 -22.84 2.04 18.04
N GLN A 45 -22.33 1.53 16.90
CA GLN A 45 -22.76 1.96 15.54
C GLN A 45 -22.70 0.81 14.51
N TYR A 46 -23.59 -0.17 14.65
CA TYR A 46 -23.47 -1.49 14.00
C TYR A 46 -23.43 -1.49 12.45
N SER A 47 -24.29 -0.74 11.74
CA SER A 47 -24.31 -0.77 10.26
C SER A 47 -23.10 -0.07 9.63
N ILE A 48 -22.77 1.16 10.06
CA ILE A 48 -21.60 1.91 9.56
C ILE A 48 -20.30 1.19 9.88
N ARG A 49 -20.23 0.53 11.04
CA ARG A 49 -19.07 -0.23 11.48
C ARG A 49 -18.73 -1.40 10.55
N LYS A 50 -19.72 -2.14 10.03
CA LYS A 50 -19.44 -3.27 9.12
C LYS A 50 -18.73 -2.80 7.86
N TYR A 51 -19.17 -1.68 7.27
CA TYR A 51 -18.56 -1.12 6.08
C TYR A 51 -17.17 -0.54 6.35
N LEU A 52 -16.99 0.22 7.43
CA LEU A 52 -15.67 0.76 7.81
C LEU A 52 -14.66 -0.35 8.10
N VAL A 53 -15.07 -1.40 8.81
CA VAL A 53 -14.21 -2.57 9.08
C VAL A 53 -13.91 -3.33 7.78
N LEU A 54 -14.88 -3.47 6.87
CA LEU A 54 -14.67 -4.12 5.57
C LEU A 54 -13.68 -3.35 4.71
N ILE A 55 -13.87 -2.04 4.53
CA ILE A 55 -12.98 -1.17 3.76
C ILE A 55 -11.56 -1.22 4.34
N GLN A 56 -11.43 -1.13 5.67
CA GLN A 56 -10.12 -1.12 6.28
C GLN A 56 -9.44 -2.49 6.29
N LYS A 57 -10.19 -3.60 6.40
CA LYS A 57 -9.66 -4.95 6.18
C LYS A 57 -9.18 -5.13 4.74
N PHE A 58 -9.98 -4.71 3.77
CA PHE A 58 -9.62 -4.80 2.36
C PHE A 58 -8.36 -4.00 2.04
N ARG A 59 -8.24 -2.78 2.59
CA ARG A 59 -7.00 -1.98 2.53
C ARG A 59 -5.80 -2.71 3.12
N GLN A 60 -5.96 -3.38 4.25
CA GLN A 60 -4.88 -4.13 4.91
C GLN A 60 -4.36 -5.27 4.02
N ILE A 61 -5.27 -6.00 3.36
CA ILE A 61 -4.93 -7.08 2.43
C ILE A 61 -4.18 -6.54 1.22
N LEU A 62 -4.66 -5.44 0.63
CA LEU A 62 -4.00 -4.81 -0.51
C LEU A 62 -2.61 -4.27 -0.17
N LEU A 63 -2.43 -3.71 1.02
CA LEU A 63 -1.14 -3.24 1.47
C LEU A 63 -0.16 -4.41 1.62
N PHE A 64 -0.59 -5.51 2.25
CA PHE A 64 0.22 -6.72 2.34
C PHE A 64 0.60 -7.30 0.97
N LEU A 65 -0.34 -7.36 0.02
CA LEU A 65 -0.04 -7.79 -1.35
C LEU A 65 0.95 -6.87 -2.04
N THR A 66 0.88 -5.56 -1.78
CA THR A 66 1.79 -4.57 -2.35
C THR A 66 3.19 -4.72 -1.76
N ASP A 67 3.30 -4.91 -0.44
CA ASP A 67 4.58 -5.14 0.24
C ASP A 67 5.25 -6.40 -0.33
N VAL A 68 4.52 -7.52 -0.44
CA VAL A 68 5.01 -8.76 -1.07
C VAL A 68 5.42 -8.56 -2.53
N HIS A 69 4.63 -7.84 -3.32
CA HIS A 69 4.95 -7.55 -4.71
C HIS A 69 6.25 -6.74 -4.84
N LEU A 70 6.44 -5.72 -4.02
CA LEU A 70 7.59 -4.83 -4.09
C LEU A 70 8.87 -5.44 -3.51
N GLU A 71 8.77 -6.15 -2.39
CA GLU A 71 9.91 -6.66 -1.63
C GLU A 71 10.26 -8.12 -1.95
N ILE A 72 9.45 -8.84 -2.72
CA ILE A 72 9.81 -10.20 -3.19
C ILE A 72 9.78 -10.24 -4.72
N GLY A 73 8.70 -9.73 -5.31
CA GLY A 73 8.44 -9.82 -6.75
C GLY A 73 9.29 -8.88 -7.59
N PHE A 74 9.35 -7.60 -7.24
CA PHE A 74 9.89 -6.55 -8.11
C PHE A 74 11.30 -6.09 -7.69
N HIS A 75 11.54 -5.82 -6.40
CA HIS A 75 12.80 -5.26 -5.89
C HIS A 75 13.33 -4.08 -6.75
N PRO A 76 12.60 -2.95 -6.79
CA PRO A 76 13.02 -1.80 -7.59
C PRO A 76 14.20 -1.07 -6.97
N ILE A 77 15.31 -1.00 -7.67
CA ILE A 77 16.48 -0.23 -7.25
C ILE A 77 16.60 1.02 -8.14
N PRO A 78 16.42 2.23 -7.58
CA PRO A 78 16.57 3.46 -8.33
C PRO A 78 18.04 3.69 -8.70
N ALA A 79 18.31 3.86 -9.99
CA ALA A 79 19.65 4.05 -10.53
C ALA A 79 20.00 5.55 -10.59
N PHE A 80 20.21 6.19 -9.44
CA PHE A 80 20.69 7.58 -9.43
C PHE A 80 22.09 7.70 -10.08
N PRO A 81 22.37 8.75 -10.87
CA PRO A 81 21.56 9.94 -11.13
C PRO A 81 20.57 9.83 -12.30
N ALA A 82 20.52 8.69 -13.00
CA ALA A 82 19.53 8.50 -14.05
C ALA A 82 18.12 8.36 -13.43
N LEU A 83 17.11 8.93 -14.08
CA LEU A 83 15.70 8.64 -13.76
C LEU A 83 15.33 7.25 -14.31
N ALA A 84 16.07 6.24 -13.89
CA ALA A 84 15.92 4.86 -14.30
C ALA A 84 15.77 3.99 -13.05
N VAL A 85 14.97 2.94 -13.18
CA VAL A 85 14.82 1.89 -12.17
C VAL A 85 15.27 0.60 -12.82
N TYR A 86 16.18 -0.11 -12.16
CA TYR A 86 16.43 -1.50 -12.49
C TYR A 86 15.82 -2.36 -11.38
N ALA A 87 15.33 -3.54 -11.76
CA ALA A 87 14.60 -4.41 -10.86
C ALA A 87 15.19 -5.80 -10.94
N ASN A 88 15.32 -6.47 -9.79
CA ASN A 88 15.86 -7.83 -9.70
C ASN A 88 15.12 -8.63 -8.63
N GLY A 89 13.79 -8.69 -8.76
CA GLY A 89 12.96 -9.55 -7.95
C GLY A 89 12.58 -10.84 -8.68
N TYR A 90 11.89 -11.73 -7.96
CA TYR A 90 11.53 -13.06 -8.46
C TYR A 90 10.69 -13.00 -9.75
N LEU A 91 9.78 -12.02 -9.88
CA LEU A 91 8.93 -11.87 -11.06
C LEU A 91 9.75 -11.47 -12.30
N ILE A 92 10.74 -10.59 -12.12
CA ILE A 92 11.66 -10.20 -13.21
C ILE A 92 12.52 -11.39 -13.64
N GLN A 93 12.98 -12.21 -12.69
CA GLN A 93 13.76 -13.42 -12.97
C GLN A 93 12.94 -14.48 -13.72
N LEU A 94 11.62 -14.53 -13.51
CA LEU A 94 10.70 -15.37 -14.27
C LEU A 94 10.42 -14.82 -15.70
N GLY A 95 11.00 -13.68 -16.07
CA GLY A 95 10.85 -13.08 -17.39
C GLY A 95 9.75 -12.02 -17.50
N ALA A 96 9.19 -11.55 -16.37
CA ALA A 96 8.26 -10.42 -16.40
C ALA A 96 8.97 -9.13 -16.87
N SER A 97 8.24 -8.32 -17.66
CA SER A 97 8.76 -7.03 -18.12
C SER A 97 8.79 -6.02 -16.99
N VAL A 98 9.93 -5.34 -16.81
CA VAL A 98 10.12 -4.26 -15.83
C VAL A 98 9.06 -3.16 -16.01
N HIS A 99 8.68 -2.84 -17.24
CA HIS A 99 7.66 -1.82 -17.52
C HIS A 99 6.28 -2.19 -16.98
N LEU A 100 5.93 -3.49 -17.06
CA LEU A 100 4.65 -4.01 -16.58
C LEU A 100 4.62 -3.98 -15.05
N GLU A 101 5.71 -4.37 -14.39
CA GLU A 101 5.81 -4.34 -12.92
C GLU A 101 5.75 -2.90 -12.37
N ILE A 102 6.36 -1.93 -13.05
CA ILE A 102 6.23 -0.50 -12.70
C ILE A 102 4.78 -0.03 -12.84
N ALA A 103 4.08 -0.44 -13.91
CA ALA A 103 2.69 -0.07 -14.12
C ALA A 103 1.79 -0.67 -13.03
N ILE A 104 1.98 -1.95 -12.68
CA ILE A 104 1.26 -2.62 -11.59
C ILE A 104 1.52 -1.92 -10.26
N SER A 105 2.79 -1.68 -9.93
CA SER A 105 3.19 -0.96 -8.72
C SER A 105 2.50 0.41 -8.63
N SER A 106 2.48 1.17 -9.73
CA SER A 106 1.83 2.48 -9.79
C SER A 106 0.31 2.40 -9.55
N LEU A 107 -0.36 1.40 -10.13
CA LEU A 107 -1.78 1.15 -9.91
C LEU A 107 -2.09 0.76 -8.47
N LEU A 108 -1.27 -0.10 -7.86
CA LEU A 108 -1.41 -0.52 -6.46
C LEU A 108 -1.29 0.69 -5.51
N TYR A 109 -0.28 1.53 -5.70
CA TYR A 109 -0.11 2.76 -4.91
C TYR A 109 -1.28 3.73 -5.09
N GLY A 110 -1.75 3.92 -6.33
CA GLY A 110 -2.94 4.74 -6.60
C GLY A 110 -4.17 4.21 -5.87
N TYR A 111 -4.39 2.90 -5.88
CA TYR A 111 -5.50 2.27 -5.20
C TYR A 111 -5.42 2.43 -3.67
N ILE A 112 -4.24 2.21 -3.09
CA ILE A 112 -4.00 2.44 -1.65
C ILE A 112 -4.29 3.89 -1.28
N GLY A 113 -3.83 4.85 -2.11
CA GLY A 113 -4.09 6.28 -1.92
C GLY A 113 -5.60 6.60 -1.90
N ILE A 114 -6.35 6.10 -2.89
CA ILE A 114 -7.81 6.26 -2.94
C ILE A 114 -8.47 5.63 -1.70
N ALA A 115 -8.05 4.43 -1.31
CA ALA A 115 -8.60 3.75 -0.13
C ALA A 115 -8.37 4.56 1.17
N ILE A 116 -7.19 5.19 1.33
CA ILE A 116 -6.89 6.07 2.47
C ILE A 116 -7.80 7.30 2.45
N LEU A 117 -7.94 7.96 1.29
CA LEU A 117 -8.80 9.12 1.13
C LEU A 117 -10.26 8.79 1.47
N LEU A 118 -10.76 7.66 0.99
CA LEU A 118 -12.10 7.17 1.32
C LEU A 118 -12.23 6.93 2.83
N CYS A 119 -11.25 6.27 3.48
CA CYS A 119 -11.29 6.04 4.92
C CYS A 119 -11.37 7.37 5.71
N VAL A 120 -10.57 8.36 5.33
CA VAL A 120 -10.58 9.70 5.97
C VAL A 120 -11.93 10.38 5.74
N LEU A 121 -12.44 10.35 4.51
CA LEU A 121 -13.72 10.95 4.16
C LEU A 121 -14.87 10.30 4.94
N PHE A 122 -14.93 8.96 4.99
CA PHE A 122 -15.95 8.26 5.76
C PHE A 122 -15.87 8.60 7.25
N ARG A 123 -14.66 8.61 7.83
CA ARG A 123 -14.48 9.01 9.23
C ARG A 123 -14.95 10.43 9.47
N HIS A 124 -14.63 11.36 8.59
CA HIS A 124 -15.09 12.74 8.67
C HIS A 124 -16.62 12.85 8.60
N GLN A 125 -17.26 12.12 7.68
CA GLN A 125 -18.72 12.10 7.52
C GLN A 125 -19.45 11.51 8.75
N THR A 126 -18.82 10.60 9.50
CA THR A 126 -19.43 10.07 10.75
C THR A 126 -19.47 11.08 11.90
N VAL A 127 -18.58 12.07 11.90
CA VAL A 127 -18.51 13.09 12.97
C VAL A 127 -19.39 14.31 12.66
N ILE A 128 -19.69 14.57 11.39
CA ILE A 128 -20.50 15.74 10.99
C ILE A 128 -21.99 15.56 11.34
N LEU A 129 -22.51 16.55 12.08
CA LEU A 129 -23.92 16.70 12.44
C LEU A 129 -24.85 16.78 11.20
N ASN A 130 -26.03 16.18 11.32
CA ASN A 130 -27.09 16.20 10.31
C ASN A 130 -27.61 17.64 10.11
N GLY A 131 -27.08 18.36 9.12
CA GLY A 131 -27.49 19.74 8.79
C GLY A 131 -26.38 20.66 8.26
N SER A 132 -25.11 20.23 8.37
CA SER A 132 -23.96 20.96 7.81
C SER A 132 -23.87 20.82 6.29
N ARG A 133 -23.51 21.91 5.59
CA ARG A 133 -23.23 21.92 4.13
C ARG A 133 -22.11 20.96 3.70
N PHE A 134 -21.28 20.51 4.64
CA PHE A 134 -20.17 19.58 4.39
C PHE A 134 -20.56 18.10 4.51
N LYS A 135 -21.83 17.81 4.86
CA LYS A 135 -22.35 16.44 4.91
C LYS A 135 -22.68 15.96 3.49
N LEU A 136 -21.84 15.09 2.94
CA LEU A 136 -21.98 14.55 1.60
C LEU A 136 -23.06 13.45 1.62
N SER A 137 -24.31 13.82 1.36
CA SER A 137 -25.43 12.86 1.29
C SER A 137 -25.31 11.89 0.11
N GLN A 138 -24.58 12.26 -0.96
CA GLN A 138 -24.47 11.47 -2.18
C GLN A 138 -23.42 10.34 -2.14
N VAL A 139 -22.39 10.42 -1.29
CA VAL A 139 -21.39 9.33 -1.16
C VAL A 139 -22.06 8.03 -0.69
N TRP A 140 -23.12 8.16 0.11
CA TRP A 140 -23.95 7.03 0.52
C TRP A 140 -24.64 6.33 -0.65
N ARG A 141 -24.98 7.02 -1.75
CA ARG A 141 -25.68 6.46 -2.92
C ARG A 141 -24.78 5.75 -3.94
N ILE A 142 -23.47 5.98 -3.91
CA ILE A 142 -22.52 5.28 -4.79
C ILE A 142 -22.23 3.87 -4.25
N PHE A 143 -22.46 3.66 -2.94
CA PHE A 143 -22.19 2.40 -2.26
C PHE A 143 -23.46 1.65 -1.79
N PHE A 144 -24.67 2.20 -2.03
CA PHE A 144 -25.97 1.67 -1.61
C PHE A 144 -26.97 1.77 -2.77
#